data_AF-U5VXT7-F1
#
_entry.id   AF-U5VXT7-F1
#
_cell.length_a   1.000
_cell.length_b   1.000
_cell.length_c   1.000
_cell.angle_alpha   90.00
_cell.angle_beta   90.00
_cell.angle_gamma   90.00
#
_symmetry.space_group_name_H-M   'P 1'
#
loop_
_entity.id
_entity.type
_entity.pdbx_description
1 polymer ?
#
loop_
_entity_poly.entity_id
_entity_poly.type
_entity_poly.pdbx_seq_one_letter_code
_entity_poly.pdbx_strand_id
1 'polypeptide(L)' 'MLDRYLPSLPDLFDPTPLVWIVGAFTLYVLFLLPFALLKGEVGKNARAILKDLFALFHALLDVFKGRGGQA' A
#
# COMPACT_ATOMS: atom_id res chain seq x y z
N MET A 1 24.04 -34.35 14.63
CA MET A 1 24.20 -33.55 13.40
C MET A 1 22.84 -32.98 13.00
N LEU A 2 22.30 -32.05 13.79
CA LEU A 2 20.98 -31.45 13.54
C LEU A 2 21.07 -29.91 13.51
N ASP A 3 22.23 -29.37 13.11
CA ASP A 3 22.54 -27.92 13.15
C ASP A 3 22.49 -27.24 11.78
N ARG A 4 21.91 -27.88 10.75
CA ARG A 4 21.73 -27.26 9.43
C ARG A 4 20.27 -27.25 9.08
N TYR A 5 19.58 -26.17 9.40
CA TYR A 5 18.41 -25.60 8.71
C TYR A 5 17.75 -24.60 9.68
N LEU A 6 18.52 -23.63 10.15
CA LEU A 6 17.93 -22.33 10.45
C LEU A 6 17.76 -21.67 9.09
N PRO A 7 16.53 -21.60 8.52
CA PRO A 7 16.33 -20.86 7.29
C PRO A 7 16.87 -19.46 7.51
N SER A 8 17.73 -19.02 6.62
CA SER A 8 18.28 -17.68 6.67
C SER A 8 17.09 -16.70 6.68
N LEU A 9 17.05 -15.83 7.69
CA LEU A 9 16.06 -14.76 7.88
C LEU A 9 15.64 -13.99 6.59
N PRO A 10 16.45 -13.85 5.52
CA PRO A 10 16.01 -13.21 4.27
C PRO A 10 14.87 -13.91 3.53
N ASP A 11 14.63 -15.21 3.72
CA ASP A 11 13.55 -15.95 3.04
C ASP A 11 12.14 -15.69 3.63
N LEU A 12 12.04 -14.93 4.72
CA LEU A 12 10.77 -14.57 5.35
C LEU A 12 10.16 -13.26 4.83
N PHE A 13 10.87 -12.52 3.98
CA PHE A 13 10.43 -11.23 3.46
C PHE A 13 10.10 -11.33 1.97
N ASP A 14 8.95 -11.93 1.65
CA ASP A 14 8.39 -11.88 0.29
C ASP A 14 7.85 -10.46 0.03
N PRO A 15 8.45 -9.66 -0.88
CA PRO A 15 7.97 -8.31 -1.19
C PRO A 15 6.73 -8.34 -2.10
N THR A 16 6.35 -9.51 -2.63
CA THR A 16 5.26 -9.67 -3.59
C THR A 16 3.95 -9.02 -3.11
N PRO A 17 3.47 -9.21 -1.87
CA PRO A 17 2.24 -8.56 -1.39
C PRO A 17 2.33 -7.03 -1.38
N LEU A 18 3.51 -6.46 -1.06
CA LEU A 18 3.71 -5.02 -1.07
C LEU A 18 3.65 -4.47 -2.50
N VAL A 19 4.26 -5.18 -3.46
CA VAL A 19 4.21 -4.83 -4.89
C VAL A 19 2.77 -4.85 -5.40
N TRP A 20 1.97 -5.84 -5.04
CA TRP A 20 0.54 -5.91 -5.40
C TRP A 20 -0.25 -4.75 -4.81
N ILE A 21 -0.03 -4.41 -3.53
CA ILE A 21 -0.72 -3.30 -2.86
C ILE A 21 -0.36 -1.97 -3.53
N VAL A 22 0.92 -1.71 -3.79
CA VAL A 22 1.40 -0.48 -4.46
C VAL A 22 0.87 -0.41 -5.89
N GLY A 23 0.87 -1.54 -6.61
CA GLY A 23 0.33 -1.64 -7.97
C GLY A 23 -1.16 -1.34 -8.03
N ALA A 24 -1.96 -1.99 -7.18
CA ALA A 24 -3.39 -1.76 -7.09
C ALA A 24 -3.70 -0.30 -6.70
N PHE A 25 -3.01 0.23 -5.69
CA PHE A 25 -3.15 1.63 -5.27
C PHE A 25 -2.90 2.60 -6.44
N THR A 26 -1.80 2.40 -7.16
CA THR A 26 -1.43 3.25 -8.31
C THR A 26 -2.51 3.21 -9.40
N LEU A 27 -3.03 2.02 -9.73
CA LEU A 27 -4.11 1.87 -10.70
C LEU A 27 -5.39 2.59 -10.27
N TYR A 28 -5.78 2.48 -9.00
CA TYR A 28 -6.95 3.20 -8.46
C TYR A 28 -6.78 4.72 -8.53
N VAL A 29 -5.59 5.23 -8.18
CA VAL A 29 -5.31 6.68 -8.28
C VAL A 29 -5.39 7.14 -9.73
N LEU A 30 -4.73 6.43 -10.66
CA LEU A 30 -4.75 6.79 -12.08
C LEU A 30 -6.16 6.71 -12.67
N PHE A 31 -6.98 5.76 -12.24
CA PHE A 31 -8.37 5.66 -12.65
C PHE A 31 -9.22 6.82 -12.13
N LEU A 32 -9.06 7.21 -10.86
CA LEU A 32 -9.87 8.25 -10.22
C LEU A 32 -9.42 9.68 -10.56
N LEU A 33 -8.14 9.88 -10.92
CA LEU A 33 -7.56 11.19 -11.16
C LEU A 33 -8.29 11.99 -12.26
N PRO A 34 -8.63 11.42 -13.44
CA PRO A 34 -9.39 12.15 -14.47
C PRO A 34 -10.75 12.64 -13.96
N PHE A 35 -11.45 11.83 -13.15
CA PHE A 35 -12.73 12.21 -12.57
C PHE A 35 -12.57 13.29 -11.50
N ALA A 36 -11.48 13.27 -10.73
CA ALA A 36 -11.17 14.27 -9.72
C ALA A 36 -10.90 15.67 -10.32
N LEU A 37 -10.50 15.74 -11.59
CA LEU A 37 -10.32 17.00 -12.33
C LEU A 37 -11.65 17.58 -12.83
N LEU A 38 -12.72 16.78 -12.88
CA LEU A 38 -14.04 17.26 -13.29
C LEU A 38 -14.65 18.21 -12.25
N LYS A 39 -15.50 19.11 -12.72
CA LYS A 39 -16.35 19.97 -11.87
C LYS A 39 -17.67 19.25 -11.57
N GLY A 40 -18.29 19.60 -10.44
CA GLY A 40 -19.55 19.01 -9.99
C GLY A 40 -19.38 17.86 -9.00
N GLU A 41 -20.49 17.17 -8.72
CA GLU A 41 -20.57 16.16 -7.66
C GLU A 41 -19.65 14.96 -7.91
N VAL A 42 -19.52 14.51 -9.17
CA VAL A 42 -18.61 13.41 -9.54
C VAL A 42 -17.16 13.74 -9.16
N GLY A 43 -16.68 14.94 -9.48
CA GLY A 43 -15.31 15.34 -9.15
C GLY A 43 -15.10 15.60 -7.66
N LYS A 44 -16.12 16.09 -6.94
CA LYS A 44 -16.07 16.18 -5.47
C LYS A 44 -15.95 14.80 -4.83
N ASN A 45 -16.76 13.84 -5.27
CA ASN A 45 -16.74 12.47 -4.79
C ASN A 45 -15.40 11.78 -5.11
N ALA A 46 -14.89 11.92 -6.34
CA ALA A 46 -13.60 11.35 -6.73
C ALA A 46 -12.44 11.93 -5.88
N ARG A 47 -12.45 13.23 -5.58
CA ARG A 47 -11.48 13.85 -4.66
C ARG A 47 -11.58 13.31 -3.23
N ALA A 48 -12.79 13.12 -2.72
CA ALA A 48 -13.00 12.54 -1.39
C ALA A 48 -12.45 11.11 -1.32
N ILE A 49 -12.80 10.27 -2.29
CA ILE A 49 -12.32 8.88 -2.38
C ILE A 49 -10.79 8.85 -2.49
N LEU A 50 -10.17 9.69 -3.32
CA LEU A 50 -8.72 9.78 -3.42
C LEU A 50 -8.08 10.14 -2.08
N LYS A 51 -8.62 11.15 -1.37
CA LYS A 51 -8.11 11.57 -0.07
C LYS A 51 -8.14 10.41 0.94
N ASP A 52 -9.25 9.68 1.01
CA ASP A 52 -9.41 8.55 1.92
C ASP A 52 -8.48 7.39 1.54
N LEU A 53 -8.29 7.15 0.24
CA LEU A 53 -7.38 6.13 -0.28
C LEU A 53 -5.91 6.45 0.08
N PHE A 54 -5.48 7.70 -0.08
CA PHE A 54 -4.13 8.14 0.35
C PHE A 54 -3.95 7.99 1.86
N ALA A 55 -4.95 8.38 2.66
CA ALA A 55 -4.89 8.23 4.12
C ALA A 55 -4.76 6.76 4.53
N LEU A 56 -5.55 5.87 3.92
CA LEU A 56 -5.46 4.43 4.16
C LEU A 56 -4.08 3.87 3.78
N PHE A 57 -3.56 4.27 2.61
CA PHE A 57 -2.25 3.81 2.15
C PHE A 57 -1.12 4.25 3.09
N HIS A 58 -1.15 5.50 3.57
CA HIS A 58 -0.20 5.98 4.58
C HIS A 58 -0.31 5.20 5.89
N ALA A 59 -1.53 4.95 6.39
CA ALA A 59 -1.73 4.17 7.60
C ALA A 59 -1.17 2.74 7.47
N LEU A 60 -1.35 2.11 6.30
CA LEU A 60 -0.77 0.79 6.02
C LEU A 60 0.77 0.85 6.04
N LEU A 61 1.38 1.85 5.39
CA LEU A 61 2.84 2.03 5.43
C LEU A 61 3.35 2.23 6.85
N ASP A 62 2.64 2.97 7.70
CA ASP A 62 3.00 3.18 9.09
C ASP A 62 2.95 1.87 9.90
N VAL A 63 1.95 1.01 9.65
CA VAL A 63 1.89 -0.33 10.25
C VAL A 63 3.09 -1.19 9.82
N PHE A 64 3.49 -1.14 8.55
CA PHE A 64 4.67 -1.88 8.07
C PHE A 64 5.97 -1.34 8.67
N LYS A 65 6.12 -0.01 8.77
CA LYS A 65 7.29 0.63 9.40
C LYS A 65 7.37 0.33 10.90
N GLY A 66 6.24 0.40 11.61
CA GLY A 66 6.15 0.15 13.05
C GLY A 66 6.50 -1.29 13.44
N ARG A 67 6.33 -2.26 12.53
CA ARG A 67 6.76 -3.65 12.72
C ARG A 67 8.26 -3.86 12.53
N GLY A 68 8.99 -2.92 11.92
CA GLY A 68 10.44 -2.99 11.72
C GLY A 68 11.29 -2.45 12.88
N GLY A 69 10.67 -1.81 13.89
CA GLY A 69 11.36 -1.17 15.02
C GLY A 69 11.26 -1.91 16.36
N GLN A 70 10.76 -3.14 16.38
CA GLN A 70 10.67 -4.00 17.58
C GLN A 70 11.48 -5.30 17.43
N ALA A 71 12.61 -5.26 16.71
CA ALA A 71 13.56 -6.37 16.65
C ALA A 71 14.88 -5.96 17.30
#